data_AF-A0A918NE01-F1
#
_entry.id   AF-A0A918NE01-F1
#
_cell.length_a   1.000
_cell.length_b   1.000
_cell.length_c   1.000
_cell.angle_alpha   90.00
_cell.angle_beta   90.00
_cell.angle_gamma   90.00
#
_symmetry.space_group_name_H-M   'P 1'
#
loop_
_entity.id
_entity.type
_entity.pdbx_description
1 polymer ?
#
loop_
_entity_poly.entity_id
_entity_poly.type
_entity_poly.pdbx_seq_one_letter_code
_entity_poly.pdbx_strand_id
1 'polypeptide(L)'
;MTTRLLRRPAVRGAVGTAAVAVLLGGMSGTPASGAVAATGQITGIGGKCVDVAGAATANGTAVQLYDCNGTTAQQWTVGTDGTVRALGKCLDAASGGTADGTLVQLWDCNGSTAQRWTVTAARDIVNPQANKCLDATGGSSANSTRLQLWSCTGAANQKWTAPSGGGDPAPTGPMAVAPYLYNGWGSPPNPTTVMNATGVKWFTLAFVLSNGYCNPQWDGSRPLTGGVDQQTVNTVRGAGGDVIPSFGGWSGNKLESSCGSAGELAAAYQKVINAYGLKAIDIDIEAAAYDSPTVQQRTVDALKTVKANNPGIKVYVTFGTGQNGPDSSLIGRAANSGLTVDSWTIMPFNFGGAGQNMGQLTVRAAEGLKTAVKNAYGYSDDQAYRRTGISSMNGITDNNETVTVADFRTILAYAQQRHLARLTFWSVNRDRPCTGGGADTCSGVSQQPWDFTRVFAQYNG
;
A
#
# COMPACT_ATOMS: atom_id res chain seq x y z
N MET A 1 45.40 47.07 60.04
CA MET A 1 45.74 46.71 61.43
C MET A 1 44.70 45.68 61.88
N THR A 2 44.96 44.48 62.40
CA THR A 2 46.15 43.62 62.60
C THR A 2 45.55 42.34 63.23
N THR A 3 45.51 41.22 62.52
CA THR A 3 46.35 40.01 62.73
C THR A 3 46.09 39.16 64.00
N ARG A 4 45.74 37.88 63.80
CA ARG A 4 46.33 36.64 64.39
C ARG A 4 45.51 35.43 63.92
N LEU A 5 45.94 34.61 62.94
CA LEU A 5 46.96 33.54 62.94
C LEU A 5 46.87 32.55 64.10
N LEU A 6 46.44 31.31 63.81
CA LEU A 6 46.97 30.09 64.42
C LEU A 6 46.96 28.92 63.41
N ARG A 7 47.97 28.07 63.56
CA ARG A 7 48.56 27.17 62.56
C ARG A 7 47.87 25.80 62.46
N ARG A 8 48.08 25.16 61.29
CA ARG A 8 47.80 23.75 60.94
C ARG A 8 48.48 22.74 61.87
N PRO A 9 48.01 21.47 61.84
CA PRO A 9 48.90 20.43 61.33
C PRO A 9 48.29 19.60 60.19
N ALA A 10 49.18 19.06 59.38
CA ALA A 10 48.93 18.22 58.22
C ALA A 10 48.56 16.79 58.62
N VAL A 11 47.63 16.18 57.88
CA VAL A 11 47.47 14.73 57.81
C VAL A 11 47.63 14.31 56.36
N ARG A 12 48.62 13.45 56.12
CA ARG A 12 48.86 12.72 54.87
C ARG A 12 47.71 11.73 54.66
N GLY A 13 47.05 11.78 53.51
CA GLY A 13 46.07 10.79 53.07
C GLY A 13 46.33 10.45 51.60
N ALA A 14 46.40 9.15 51.31
CA ALA A 14 46.93 8.55 50.10
C ALA A 14 46.23 8.96 48.80
N VAL A 15 47.01 9.09 47.73
CA VAL A 15 46.51 9.14 46.34
C VAL A 15 46.08 7.72 45.96
N GLY A 16 44.79 7.44 46.05
CA GLY A 16 44.17 6.27 45.43
C GLY A 16 43.86 6.58 43.98
N THR A 17 44.60 6.00 43.05
CA THR A 17 44.27 5.96 41.62
C THR A 17 42.97 5.18 41.42
N ALA A 18 41.85 5.88 41.17
CA ALA A 18 40.63 5.26 40.67
C ALA A 18 40.79 5.01 39.16
N ALA A 19 40.87 3.75 38.76
CA ALA A 19 40.77 3.35 37.36
C ALA A 19 39.32 3.57 36.89
N VAL A 20 39.11 4.51 35.98
CA VAL A 20 37.84 4.66 35.26
C VAL A 20 37.82 3.61 34.17
N ALA A 21 37.07 2.53 34.38
CA ALA A 21 36.74 1.57 33.34
C ALA A 21 35.73 2.23 32.38
N VAL A 22 36.19 2.59 31.18
CA VAL A 22 35.32 3.01 30.07
C VAL A 22 34.60 1.77 29.55
N LEU A 23 33.34 1.59 29.96
CA LEU A 23 32.41 0.65 29.34
C LEU A 23 31.95 1.27 28.01
N LEU A 24 32.52 0.80 26.91
CA LEU A 24 31.95 0.95 25.57
C LEU A 24 30.63 0.16 25.53
N GLY A 25 29.54 0.82 25.86
CA GLY A 25 28.19 0.31 25.61
C GLY A 25 27.96 0.23 24.12
N GLY A 26 28.08 -0.98 23.56
CA GLY A 26 27.72 -1.27 22.18
C GLY A 26 26.26 -0.89 21.92
N MET A 27 26.05 -0.09 20.89
CA MET A 27 24.72 0.16 20.35
C MET A 27 24.20 -1.15 19.74
N SER A 28 23.38 -1.88 20.50
CA SER A 28 22.57 -2.97 19.98
C SER A 28 21.53 -2.36 19.04
N GLY A 29 21.88 -2.24 17.75
CA GLY A 29 20.90 -1.99 16.71
C GLY A 29 19.87 -3.12 16.73
N THR A 30 18.61 -2.78 16.94
CA THR A 30 17.50 -3.69 16.71
C THR A 30 17.53 -4.10 15.22
N PRO A 31 17.56 -5.40 14.88
CA PRO A 31 17.47 -5.81 13.49
C PRO A 31 16.12 -5.38 12.89
N ALA A 32 16.15 -4.94 11.63
CA ALA A 32 14.96 -4.64 10.84
C ALA A 32 13.98 -5.82 10.87
N SER A 33 12.70 -5.55 11.12
CA SER A 33 11.63 -6.54 11.13
C SER A 33 11.59 -7.32 9.82
N GLY A 34 11.92 -8.61 9.90
CA GLY A 34 11.99 -9.53 8.76
C GLY A 34 10.62 -9.94 8.25
N ALA A 35 10.49 -10.02 6.92
CA ALA A 35 9.35 -10.60 6.24
C ALA A 35 9.12 -12.07 6.70
N VAL A 36 7.86 -12.47 6.84
CA VAL A 36 7.45 -13.81 7.28
C VAL A 36 7.35 -14.75 6.05
N ALA A 37 7.89 -15.95 6.15
CA ALA A 37 7.74 -16.99 5.13
C ALA A 37 6.28 -17.48 5.05
N ALA A 38 5.74 -17.72 3.85
CA ALA A 38 4.38 -18.26 3.67
C ALA A 38 4.37 -19.69 3.17
N THR A 39 3.41 -20.47 3.66
CA THR A 39 3.18 -21.86 3.29
C THR A 39 1.84 -22.04 2.60
N GLY A 40 1.80 -22.80 1.51
CA GLY A 40 0.58 -23.19 0.82
C GLY A 40 0.85 -23.96 -0.48
N GLN A 41 -0.18 -24.16 -1.29
CA GLN A 41 -0.02 -24.74 -2.64
C GLN A 41 0.56 -23.74 -3.63
N ILE A 42 1.48 -24.19 -4.49
CA ILE A 42 1.91 -23.47 -5.69
C ILE A 42 1.12 -24.06 -6.87
N THR A 43 0.30 -23.26 -7.56
CA THR A 43 -0.52 -23.72 -8.70
C THR A 43 -0.01 -23.17 -10.02
N GLY A 44 -0.13 -23.95 -11.10
CA GLY A 44 0.36 -23.60 -12.43
C GLY A 44 -0.61 -23.97 -13.56
N ILE A 45 -0.06 -24.28 -14.73
CA ILE A 45 -0.83 -24.61 -15.93
C ILE A 45 -1.85 -25.73 -15.69
N GLY A 46 -3.07 -25.55 -16.22
CA GLY A 46 -4.18 -26.49 -16.04
C GLY A 46 -4.73 -26.57 -14.61
N GLY A 47 -4.41 -25.61 -13.74
CA GLY A 47 -4.85 -25.60 -12.34
C GLY A 47 -4.17 -26.67 -11.48
N LYS A 48 -3.07 -27.25 -11.96
CA LYS A 48 -2.31 -28.29 -11.27
C LYS A 48 -1.38 -27.69 -10.22
N CYS A 49 -1.06 -28.48 -9.21
CA CYS A 49 -0.17 -28.11 -8.12
C CYS A 49 1.26 -28.60 -8.36
N VAL A 50 2.24 -27.82 -7.89
CA VAL A 50 3.61 -28.29 -7.70
C VAL A 50 3.62 -29.34 -6.59
N ASP A 51 4.06 -30.55 -6.91
CA ASP A 51 3.88 -31.75 -6.11
C ASP A 51 5.19 -32.49 -5.93
N VAL A 52 5.47 -32.96 -4.71
CA VAL A 52 6.54 -33.94 -4.44
C VAL A 52 6.01 -35.33 -4.75
N ALA A 53 6.57 -35.98 -5.78
CA ALA A 53 6.09 -37.25 -6.28
C ALA A 53 6.01 -38.33 -5.17
N GLY A 54 4.80 -38.87 -4.98
CA GLY A 54 4.54 -39.90 -3.97
C GLY A 54 4.74 -39.44 -2.52
N ALA A 55 4.84 -38.13 -2.25
CA ALA A 55 5.22 -37.56 -0.96
C ALA A 55 6.58 -38.09 -0.44
N ALA A 56 7.46 -38.58 -1.33
CA ALA A 56 8.71 -39.20 -0.95
C ALA A 56 9.76 -38.16 -0.50
N THR A 57 10.41 -38.42 0.64
CA THR A 57 11.40 -37.52 1.24
C THR A 57 12.84 -37.91 0.95
N ALA A 58 13.09 -38.79 -0.03
CA ALA A 58 14.46 -39.07 -0.47
C ALA A 58 15.04 -37.88 -1.25
N ASN A 59 16.35 -37.66 -1.16
CA ASN A 59 17.03 -36.71 -2.03
C ASN A 59 16.93 -37.20 -3.49
N GLY A 60 16.59 -36.28 -4.40
CA GLY A 60 16.35 -36.60 -5.80
C GLY A 60 14.90 -36.97 -6.12
N THR A 61 13.98 -36.94 -5.14
CA THR A 61 12.55 -37.12 -5.43
C THR A 61 12.10 -36.10 -6.48
N ALA A 62 11.34 -36.58 -7.45
CA ALA A 62 10.79 -35.76 -8.52
C ALA A 62 9.81 -34.71 -7.99
N VAL A 63 9.98 -33.46 -8.44
CA VAL A 63 8.95 -32.42 -8.36
C VAL A 63 8.16 -32.35 -9.66
N GLN A 64 6.85 -32.45 -9.58
CA GLN A 64 5.98 -32.65 -10.74
C GLN A 64 4.73 -31.77 -10.66
N LEU A 65 3.94 -31.75 -11.74
CA LEU A 65 2.55 -31.34 -11.68
C LEU A 65 1.67 -32.51 -11.25
N TYR A 66 0.72 -32.22 -10.37
CA TYR A 66 -0.34 -33.17 -10.02
C TYR A 66 -1.64 -32.45 -9.74
N ASP A 67 -2.76 -33.18 -9.75
CA ASP A 67 -4.01 -32.65 -9.24
C ASP A 67 -3.85 -32.13 -7.81
N CYS A 68 -4.37 -30.94 -7.57
CA CYS A 68 -4.35 -30.34 -6.25
C CYS A 68 -5.20 -31.21 -5.29
N ASN A 69 -4.54 -31.81 -4.30
CA ASN A 69 -5.12 -32.79 -3.39
C ASN A 69 -4.97 -32.41 -1.91
N GLY A 70 -4.37 -31.25 -1.61
CA GLY A 70 -4.25 -30.68 -0.27
C GLY A 70 -3.25 -31.39 0.66
N THR A 71 -2.57 -32.44 0.20
CA THR A 71 -1.59 -33.18 0.99
C THR A 71 -0.34 -32.34 1.26
N THR A 72 0.46 -32.75 2.26
CA THR A 72 1.72 -32.09 2.60
C THR A 72 2.75 -32.11 1.47
N ALA A 73 2.62 -33.03 0.50
CA ALA A 73 3.44 -33.08 -0.71
C ALA A 73 3.26 -31.86 -1.64
N GLN A 74 2.18 -31.10 -1.44
CA GLN A 74 1.85 -29.90 -2.20
C GLN A 74 1.91 -28.62 -1.36
N GLN A 75 2.30 -28.72 -0.08
CA GLN A 75 2.45 -27.56 0.79
C GLN A 75 3.90 -27.08 0.75
N TRP A 76 4.10 -25.95 0.10
CA TRP A 76 5.39 -25.32 -0.10
C TRP A 76 5.50 -24.04 0.72
N THR A 77 6.59 -23.90 1.47
CA THR A 77 7.01 -22.66 2.11
C THR A 77 7.91 -21.87 1.17
N VAL A 78 7.49 -20.67 0.79
CA VAL A 78 8.35 -19.69 0.11
C VAL A 78 9.08 -18.89 1.19
N GLY A 79 10.35 -19.21 1.40
CA GLY A 79 11.21 -18.63 2.42
C GLY A 79 11.73 -17.24 2.03
N THR A 80 11.87 -16.35 3.00
CA THR A 80 12.48 -15.03 2.80
C THR A 80 13.99 -15.07 2.60
N ASP A 81 14.58 -16.24 2.85
CA ASP A 81 15.94 -16.58 2.46
C ASP A 81 16.04 -17.05 0.99
N GLY A 82 14.99 -16.91 0.19
CA GLY A 82 15.01 -17.29 -1.22
C GLY A 82 15.04 -18.80 -1.45
N THR A 83 14.70 -19.61 -0.45
CA THR A 83 14.45 -21.05 -0.66
C THR A 83 12.96 -21.32 -0.83
N VAL A 84 12.61 -22.40 -1.54
CA VAL A 84 11.23 -22.91 -1.63
C VAL A 84 11.24 -24.31 -1.04
N ARG A 85 10.43 -24.59 -0.02
CA ARG A 85 10.57 -25.79 0.82
C ARG A 85 9.31 -26.62 0.92
N ALA A 86 9.43 -27.94 0.84
CA ALA A 86 8.35 -28.88 1.16
C ALA A 86 8.93 -30.08 1.91
N LEU A 87 8.13 -30.66 2.81
CA LEU A 87 8.51 -31.86 3.57
C LEU A 87 9.89 -31.74 4.28
N GLY A 88 10.24 -30.54 4.74
CA GLY A 88 11.52 -30.25 5.41
C GLY A 88 12.73 -30.16 4.48
N LYS A 89 12.52 -30.14 3.16
CA LYS A 89 13.56 -30.09 2.12
C LYS A 89 13.35 -28.94 1.15
N CYS A 90 14.34 -28.68 0.30
CA CYS A 90 14.37 -27.56 -0.62
C CYS A 90 14.08 -27.99 -2.06
N LEU A 91 13.43 -27.10 -2.82
CA LEU A 91 13.31 -27.14 -4.27
C LEU A 91 14.70 -26.91 -4.86
N ASP A 92 15.17 -27.83 -5.69
CA ASP A 92 16.57 -27.93 -6.08
C ASP A 92 16.71 -28.14 -7.59
N ALA A 93 17.55 -27.33 -8.24
CA ALA A 93 17.98 -27.58 -9.61
C ALA A 93 19.02 -28.71 -9.62
N ALA A 94 18.68 -29.85 -10.23
CA ALA A 94 19.45 -31.08 -10.07
C ALA A 94 20.93 -30.91 -10.44
N SER A 95 21.81 -31.33 -9.53
CA SER A 95 23.28 -31.22 -9.65
C SER A 95 23.80 -29.80 -9.90
N GLY A 96 23.00 -28.76 -9.58
CA GLY A 96 23.35 -27.36 -9.88
C GLY A 96 23.37 -27.04 -11.37
N GLY A 97 22.65 -27.80 -12.20
CA GLY A 97 22.57 -27.57 -13.63
C GLY A 97 21.93 -26.22 -13.99
N THR A 98 22.41 -25.61 -15.07
CA THR A 98 21.93 -24.31 -15.59
C THR A 98 21.37 -24.40 -17.01
N ALA A 99 21.42 -25.57 -17.63
CA ALA A 99 20.94 -25.79 -18.99
C ALA A 99 19.40 -25.86 -19.03
N ASP A 100 18.83 -25.55 -20.20
CA ASP A 100 17.42 -25.86 -20.45
C ASP A 100 17.20 -27.37 -20.32
N GLY A 101 16.12 -27.75 -19.64
CA GLY A 101 15.82 -29.14 -19.35
C GLY A 101 16.46 -29.69 -18.08
N THR A 102 17.22 -28.88 -17.32
CA THR A 102 17.70 -29.30 -16.00
C THR A 102 16.49 -29.60 -15.12
N LEU A 103 16.34 -30.85 -14.67
CA LEU A 103 15.20 -31.25 -13.86
C LEU A 103 15.23 -30.62 -12.47
N VAL A 104 14.05 -30.35 -11.93
CA VAL A 104 13.87 -29.91 -10.55
C VAL A 104 13.50 -31.09 -9.67
N GLN A 105 14.08 -31.12 -8.47
CA GLN A 105 13.98 -32.22 -7.51
C GLN A 105 13.83 -31.68 -6.08
N LEU A 106 13.48 -32.58 -5.16
CA LEU A 106 13.55 -32.32 -3.74
C LEU A 106 14.93 -32.74 -3.21
N TRP A 107 15.58 -31.86 -2.45
CA TRP A 107 16.89 -32.13 -1.87
C TRP A 107 17.05 -31.50 -0.50
N ASP A 108 17.90 -32.08 0.35
CA ASP A 108 18.30 -31.47 1.62
C ASP A 108 18.73 -30.01 1.42
N CYS A 109 18.21 -29.12 2.27
CA CYS A 109 18.60 -27.72 2.21
C CYS A 109 20.09 -27.59 2.55
N ASN A 110 20.90 -27.24 1.54
CA ASN A 110 22.37 -27.23 1.61
C ASN A 110 22.98 -25.84 1.41
N GLY A 111 22.14 -24.81 1.23
CA GLY A 111 22.55 -23.42 1.09
C GLY A 111 23.15 -23.06 -0.27
N SER A 112 23.27 -24.02 -1.19
CA SER A 112 23.78 -23.77 -2.54
C SER A 112 22.86 -22.86 -3.36
N THR A 113 23.41 -22.27 -4.41
CA THR A 113 22.65 -21.44 -5.36
C THR A 113 21.64 -22.24 -6.18
N ALA A 114 21.80 -23.57 -6.28
CA ALA A 114 20.84 -24.47 -6.93
C ALA A 114 19.46 -24.47 -6.22
N GLN A 115 19.42 -24.04 -4.96
CA GLN A 115 18.24 -23.98 -4.11
C GLN A 115 17.74 -22.55 -3.89
N ARG A 116 18.28 -21.58 -4.63
CA ARG A 116 17.86 -20.18 -4.58
C ARG A 116 16.84 -19.91 -5.68
N TRP A 117 15.73 -19.32 -5.29
CA TRP A 117 14.59 -19.02 -6.13
C TRP A 117 14.05 -17.63 -5.83
N THR A 118 13.45 -17.00 -6.83
CA THR A 118 12.78 -15.69 -6.71
C THR A 118 11.43 -15.78 -7.38
N VAL A 119 10.37 -15.47 -6.64
CA VAL A 119 9.02 -15.34 -7.21
C VAL A 119 8.85 -13.90 -7.70
N THR A 120 8.58 -13.70 -8.99
CA THR A 120 8.45 -12.37 -9.58
C THR A 120 6.99 -11.90 -9.59
N ALA A 121 6.76 -10.59 -9.74
CA ALA A 121 5.42 -10.04 -9.96
C ALA A 121 4.75 -10.54 -11.25
N ALA A 122 5.55 -10.99 -12.22
CA ALA A 122 5.08 -11.61 -13.45
C ALA A 122 4.67 -13.09 -13.25
N ARG A 123 4.65 -13.58 -12.01
CA ARG A 123 4.34 -14.96 -11.60
C ARG A 123 5.35 -15.99 -12.09
N ASP A 124 6.59 -15.60 -12.32
CA ASP A 124 7.67 -16.53 -12.59
C ASP A 124 8.31 -17.00 -11.28
N ILE A 125 8.76 -18.25 -11.21
CA ILE A 125 9.66 -18.72 -10.16
C ILE A 125 11.03 -18.91 -10.80
N VAL A 126 11.96 -18.01 -10.53
CA VAL A 126 13.24 -17.90 -11.23
C VAL A 126 14.35 -18.46 -10.36
N ASN A 127 15.22 -19.31 -10.92
CA ASN A 127 16.51 -19.62 -10.32
C ASN A 127 17.54 -18.55 -10.78
N PRO A 128 18.03 -17.68 -9.88
CA PRO A 128 18.92 -16.59 -10.28
C PRO A 128 20.28 -17.04 -10.81
N GLN A 129 20.78 -18.20 -10.39
CA GLN A 129 22.07 -18.72 -10.83
C GLN A 129 22.02 -19.25 -12.26
N ALA A 130 20.92 -19.87 -12.65
CA ALA A 130 20.69 -20.30 -14.03
C ALA A 130 20.14 -19.18 -14.92
N ASN A 131 19.59 -18.10 -14.34
CA ASN A 131 18.77 -17.10 -15.02
C ASN A 131 17.62 -17.75 -15.82
N LYS A 132 16.94 -18.72 -15.20
CA LYS A 132 15.90 -19.55 -15.81
C LYS A 132 14.70 -19.73 -14.90
N CYS A 133 13.57 -20.03 -15.52
CA CYS A 133 12.27 -20.16 -14.86
C CYS A 133 11.96 -21.62 -14.57
N LEU A 134 11.23 -21.87 -13.47
CA LEU A 134 10.54 -23.13 -13.21
C LEU A 134 9.49 -23.32 -14.30
N ASP A 135 9.53 -24.47 -14.96
CA ASP A 135 8.81 -24.76 -16.18
C ASP A 135 8.15 -26.14 -16.09
N ALA A 136 6.87 -26.23 -16.42
CA ALA A 136 6.21 -27.52 -16.66
C ALA A 136 6.59 -28.02 -18.06
N THR A 137 7.32 -29.14 -18.11
CA THR A 137 7.97 -29.64 -19.32
C THR A 137 6.98 -29.79 -20.48
N GLY A 138 7.36 -29.24 -21.64
CA GLY A 138 6.59 -29.35 -22.88
C GLY A 138 5.26 -28.59 -22.88
N GLY A 139 5.02 -27.71 -21.90
CA GLY A 139 3.74 -27.03 -21.76
C GLY A 139 2.58 -27.94 -21.35
N SER A 140 2.88 -29.15 -20.87
CA SER A 140 1.89 -30.14 -20.49
C SER A 140 1.20 -29.78 -19.17
N SER A 141 -0.10 -30.03 -19.10
CA SER A 141 -0.91 -29.98 -17.87
C SER A 141 -1.31 -31.36 -17.36
N ALA A 142 -0.69 -32.43 -17.86
CA ALA A 142 -0.95 -33.79 -17.40
C ALA A 142 -0.34 -34.03 -16.00
N ASN A 143 -0.98 -34.90 -15.21
CA ASN A 143 -0.38 -35.37 -13.96
C ASN A 143 0.95 -36.06 -14.24
N SER A 144 1.88 -35.93 -13.30
CA SER A 144 3.24 -36.45 -13.37
C SER A 144 4.13 -35.75 -14.41
N THR A 145 3.69 -34.63 -14.99
CA THR A 145 4.57 -33.77 -15.81
C THR A 145 5.71 -33.26 -14.92
N ARG A 146 6.96 -33.56 -15.28
CA ARG A 146 8.14 -33.12 -14.51
C ARG A 146 8.30 -31.60 -14.61
N LEU A 147 8.82 -30.99 -13.55
CA LEU A 147 9.26 -29.61 -13.58
C LEU A 147 10.75 -29.53 -13.90
N GLN A 148 11.13 -28.51 -14.66
CA GLN A 148 12.49 -28.27 -15.14
C GLN A 148 12.85 -26.78 -15.05
N LEU A 149 14.12 -26.47 -15.27
CA LEU A 149 14.58 -25.14 -15.63
C LEU A 149 14.43 -24.95 -17.14
N TRP A 150 13.86 -23.82 -17.53
CA TRP A 150 13.82 -23.39 -18.91
C TRP A 150 14.01 -21.88 -19.03
N SER A 151 14.55 -21.45 -20.16
CA SER A 151 14.66 -20.05 -20.55
C SER A 151 13.30 -19.35 -20.32
N CYS A 152 13.31 -18.22 -19.62
CA CYS A 152 12.08 -17.52 -19.28
C CYS A 152 11.44 -16.94 -20.55
N THR A 153 10.32 -17.52 -20.98
CA THR A 153 9.60 -17.15 -22.22
C THR A 153 8.33 -16.34 -21.94
N GLY A 154 7.84 -16.38 -20.68
CA GLY A 154 6.54 -15.81 -20.32
C GLY A 154 5.34 -16.69 -20.68
N ALA A 155 5.56 -17.90 -21.20
CA ALA A 155 4.52 -18.86 -21.53
C ALA A 155 3.75 -19.34 -20.29
N ALA A 156 2.51 -19.80 -20.48
CA ALA A 156 1.60 -20.17 -19.40
C ALA A 156 2.14 -21.29 -18.48
N ASN A 157 2.97 -22.19 -19.01
CA ASN A 157 3.61 -23.29 -18.28
C ASN A 157 4.78 -22.85 -17.38
N GLN A 158 5.12 -21.55 -17.38
CA GLN A 158 6.11 -20.93 -16.50
C GLN A 158 5.44 -19.95 -15.50
N LYS A 159 4.10 -19.88 -15.49
CA LYS A 159 3.34 -18.99 -14.62
C LYS A 159 2.79 -19.74 -13.42
N TRP A 160 3.14 -19.27 -12.24
CA TRP A 160 2.87 -19.92 -10.98
C TRP A 160 2.17 -18.97 -10.00
N THR A 161 1.10 -19.44 -9.37
CA THR A 161 0.51 -18.79 -8.20
C THR A 161 1.11 -19.44 -6.98
N ALA A 162 2.17 -18.84 -6.43
CA ALA A 162 2.83 -19.34 -5.22
C ALA A 162 2.18 -18.76 -3.95
N PRO A 163 2.28 -19.45 -2.80
CA PRO A 163 1.92 -18.89 -1.50
C PRO A 163 2.79 -17.67 -1.23
N SER A 164 2.21 -16.50 -1.37
CA SER A 164 2.84 -15.27 -0.94
C SER A 164 2.65 -15.13 0.55
N GLY A 165 3.71 -14.78 1.29
CA GLY A 165 3.57 -14.11 2.57
C GLY A 165 3.06 -12.72 2.29
N GLY A 166 1.77 -12.62 1.97
CA GLY A 166 1.09 -11.40 1.56
C GLY A 166 1.76 -10.65 0.41
N GLY A 167 1.41 -10.99 -0.84
CA GLY A 167 1.98 -10.36 -2.05
C GLY A 167 0.99 -10.39 -3.23
N ASP A 168 -0.24 -9.92 -3.13
CA ASP A 168 -0.46 -8.51 -3.46
C ASP A 168 0.50 -7.65 -2.64
N PRO A 169 1.37 -6.83 -3.25
CA PRO A 169 2.01 -5.80 -2.47
C PRO A 169 0.86 -5.06 -1.78
N ALA A 170 0.78 -5.19 -0.45
CA ALA A 170 0.47 -4.04 0.35
C ALA A 170 1.31 -2.92 -0.25
N PRO A 171 0.79 -1.71 -0.49
CA PRO A 171 1.60 -0.65 -1.07
C PRO A 171 2.73 -0.34 -0.10
N THR A 172 3.84 -1.06 -0.23
CA THR A 172 5.09 -0.93 0.51
C THR A 172 5.97 0.11 -0.19
N GLY A 173 5.30 1.08 -0.82
CA GLY A 173 5.90 2.25 -1.40
C GLY A 173 5.19 3.48 -0.86
N PRO A 174 5.86 4.64 -0.85
CA PRO A 174 5.39 5.86 -0.18
C PRO A 174 4.06 6.44 -0.72
N MET A 175 3.41 5.79 -1.69
CA MET A 175 2.09 6.12 -2.22
C MET A 175 0.93 5.67 -1.33
N ALA A 176 1.13 4.69 -0.44
CA ALA A 176 0.09 4.29 0.52
C ALA A 176 -0.34 5.45 1.42
N VAL A 177 0.62 6.31 1.77
CA VAL A 177 0.43 7.50 2.59
C VAL A 177 0.60 8.75 1.74
N ALA A 178 -0.52 9.28 1.28
CA ALA A 178 -0.56 10.45 0.41
C ALA A 178 -1.63 11.43 0.91
N PRO A 179 -1.37 12.19 2.00
CA PRO A 179 -2.34 13.09 2.59
C PRO A 179 -2.76 14.18 1.60
N TYR A 180 -3.99 14.70 1.75
CA TYR A 180 -4.51 15.72 0.84
C TYR A 180 -3.76 17.05 1.03
N LEU A 181 -3.34 17.65 -0.07
CA LEU A 181 -2.80 19.00 -0.14
C LEU A 181 -3.68 19.80 -1.10
N TYR A 182 -4.26 20.89 -0.62
CA TYR A 182 -5.17 21.69 -1.41
C TYR A 182 -4.65 23.11 -1.66
N ASN A 183 -4.40 23.48 -2.92
CA ASN A 183 -3.92 24.82 -3.26
C ASN A 183 -5.03 25.89 -3.29
N GLY A 184 -6.32 25.50 -3.24
CA GLY A 184 -7.44 26.44 -3.37
C GLY A 184 -7.67 27.32 -2.15
N TRP A 185 -7.42 26.82 -0.93
CA TRP A 185 -7.55 27.58 0.32
C TRP A 185 -6.76 26.96 1.48
N GLY A 186 -6.86 27.55 2.67
CA GLY A 186 -6.37 26.90 3.90
C GLY A 186 -4.89 27.07 4.21
N SER A 187 -4.25 28.10 3.64
CA SER A 187 -2.80 28.33 3.82
C SER A 187 -1.97 27.08 3.49
N PRO A 188 -2.03 26.60 2.22
CA PRO A 188 -1.34 25.39 1.80
C PRO A 188 0.14 25.50 2.13
N PRO A 189 0.72 24.52 2.86
CA PRO A 189 2.14 24.55 3.17
C PRO A 189 2.96 24.22 1.93
N ASN A 190 4.22 24.66 1.94
CA ASN A 190 5.18 24.19 0.95
C ASN A 190 5.38 22.66 1.13
N PRO A 191 5.14 21.84 0.09
CA PRO A 191 5.20 20.38 0.23
C PRO A 191 6.58 19.88 0.65
N THR A 192 7.67 20.51 0.21
CA THR A 192 9.05 20.13 0.61
C THR A 192 9.26 20.32 2.11
N THR A 193 8.63 21.32 2.73
CA THR A 193 8.68 21.50 4.19
C THR A 193 8.06 20.30 4.91
N VAL A 194 6.90 19.84 4.44
CA VAL A 194 6.20 18.69 5.00
C VAL A 194 6.99 17.40 4.76
N MET A 195 7.47 17.18 3.53
CA MET A 195 8.29 16.01 3.17
C MET A 195 9.54 15.91 4.05
N ASN A 196 10.23 17.03 4.31
CA ASN A 196 11.43 17.06 5.15
C ASN A 196 11.10 16.80 6.63
N ALA A 197 9.94 17.29 7.10
CA ALA A 197 9.55 17.16 8.50
C ALA A 197 8.98 15.77 8.86
N THR A 198 8.47 15.03 7.88
CA THR A 198 7.70 13.79 8.15
C THR A 198 8.16 12.58 7.36
N GLY A 199 8.93 12.76 6.30
CA GLY A 199 9.39 11.69 5.42
C GLY A 199 8.38 11.25 4.36
N VAL A 200 7.14 11.77 4.36
CA VAL A 200 6.18 11.46 3.28
C VAL A 200 6.73 11.92 1.93
N LYS A 201 6.45 11.15 0.88
CA LYS A 201 6.89 11.47 -0.50
C LYS A 201 5.74 11.64 -1.48
N TRP A 202 4.51 11.43 -1.05
CA TRP A 202 3.34 11.55 -1.92
C TRP A 202 2.31 12.48 -1.30
N PHE A 203 1.59 13.19 -2.17
CA PHE A 203 0.45 14.01 -1.79
C PHE A 203 -0.71 13.72 -2.72
N THR A 204 -1.92 13.70 -2.16
CA THR A 204 -3.14 13.71 -2.95
C THR A 204 -3.49 15.17 -3.24
N LEU A 205 -3.46 15.60 -4.50
CA LEU A 205 -3.75 16.99 -4.86
C LEU A 205 -5.24 17.16 -5.12
N ALA A 206 -5.87 18.01 -4.32
CA ALA A 206 -7.28 18.37 -4.44
C ALA A 206 -7.44 19.67 -5.26
N PHE A 207 -8.50 19.85 -6.05
CA PHE A 207 -9.24 18.81 -6.76
C PHE A 207 -9.21 19.14 -8.25
N VAL A 208 -9.26 18.12 -9.09
CA VAL A 208 -9.60 18.28 -10.49
C VAL A 208 -11.12 18.24 -10.61
N LEU A 209 -11.67 19.28 -11.24
CA LEU A 209 -13.10 19.48 -11.46
C LEU A 209 -13.39 19.80 -12.93
N SER A 210 -14.68 19.83 -13.27
CA SER A 210 -15.21 20.34 -14.53
C SER A 210 -15.18 21.86 -14.54
N ASN A 211 -14.82 22.43 -15.70
CA ASN A 211 -14.91 23.87 -15.94
C ASN A 211 -16.32 24.34 -16.38
N GLY A 212 -17.35 23.55 -16.11
CA GLY A 212 -18.70 23.71 -16.66
C GLY A 212 -18.96 22.85 -17.90
N TYR A 213 -17.94 22.18 -18.44
CA TYR A 213 -18.01 21.20 -19.52
C TYR A 213 -17.25 19.93 -19.14
N CYS A 214 -17.27 18.90 -19.98
CA CYS A 214 -16.40 17.72 -19.82
C CYS A 214 -14.93 18.04 -20.13
N ASN A 215 -14.33 18.96 -19.39
CA ASN A 215 -12.96 19.38 -19.54
C ASN A 215 -12.33 19.64 -18.14
N PRO A 216 -11.28 18.90 -17.77
CA PRO A 216 -10.69 18.98 -16.44
C PRO A 216 -9.89 20.28 -16.23
N GLN A 217 -10.11 20.91 -15.09
CA GLN A 217 -9.35 22.03 -14.55
C GLN A 217 -9.18 21.86 -13.05
N TRP A 218 -8.11 22.41 -12.49
CA TRP A 218 -7.96 22.46 -11.04
C TRP A 218 -9.02 23.39 -10.47
N ASP A 219 -9.85 22.89 -9.56
CA ASP A 219 -10.96 23.63 -8.94
C ASP A 219 -11.91 24.28 -9.97
N GLY A 220 -12.01 23.67 -11.15
CA GLY A 220 -12.94 24.05 -12.22
C GLY A 220 -12.61 25.39 -12.89
N SER A 221 -11.49 26.02 -12.53
CA SER A 221 -11.15 27.36 -13.01
C SER A 221 -9.64 27.57 -13.16
N ARG A 222 -8.81 26.97 -12.29
CA ARG A 222 -7.36 27.03 -12.41
C ARG A 222 -6.88 26.14 -13.56
N PRO A 223 -5.92 26.60 -14.37
CA PRO A 223 -5.53 25.92 -15.58
C PRO A 223 -4.90 24.55 -15.26
N LEU A 224 -5.20 23.55 -16.09
CA LEU A 224 -4.67 22.19 -15.91
C LEU A 224 -3.13 22.17 -15.95
N THR A 225 -2.47 23.05 -16.69
CA THR A 225 -1.00 23.22 -16.72
C THR A 225 -0.66 24.71 -16.67
N GLY A 226 0.56 25.06 -16.27
CA GLY A 226 1.09 26.41 -16.15
C GLY A 226 0.75 27.12 -14.83
N GLY A 227 -0.16 26.59 -14.02
CA GLY A 227 -0.63 27.18 -12.77
C GLY A 227 0.08 26.69 -11.51
N VAL A 228 -0.42 27.15 -10.36
CA VAL A 228 0.07 26.80 -9.02
C VAL A 228 0.09 25.29 -8.78
N ASP A 229 -0.90 24.57 -9.28
CA ASP A 229 -1.00 23.12 -9.09
C ASP A 229 0.13 22.37 -9.84
N GLN A 230 0.50 22.80 -11.04
CA GLN A 230 1.68 22.25 -11.73
C GLN A 230 2.98 22.63 -11.01
N GLN A 231 3.08 23.84 -10.44
CA GLN A 231 4.25 24.21 -9.64
C GLN A 231 4.38 23.33 -8.39
N THR A 232 3.27 22.99 -7.74
CA THR A 232 3.22 22.02 -6.64
C THR A 232 3.67 20.63 -7.10
N VAL A 233 3.18 20.13 -8.25
CA VAL A 233 3.64 18.86 -8.84
C VAL A 233 5.16 18.86 -9.05
N ASN A 234 5.69 19.93 -9.66
CA ASN A 234 7.12 20.07 -9.92
C ASN A 234 7.94 20.14 -8.62
N THR A 235 7.43 20.83 -7.60
CA THR A 235 8.09 20.94 -6.29
C THR A 235 8.19 19.59 -5.60
N VAL A 236 7.10 18.82 -5.57
CA VAL A 236 7.07 17.47 -4.99
C VAL A 236 8.05 16.55 -5.71
N ARG A 237 8.03 16.56 -7.06
CA ARG A 237 8.93 15.73 -7.88
C ARG A 237 10.39 16.14 -7.76
N GLY A 238 10.68 17.44 -7.68
CA GLY A 238 12.02 17.96 -7.42
C GLY A 238 12.59 17.52 -6.07
N ALA A 239 11.73 17.23 -5.10
CA ALA A 239 12.10 16.70 -3.78
C ALA A 239 12.10 15.15 -3.70
N GLY A 240 12.04 14.47 -4.86
CA GLY A 240 12.07 13.01 -4.96
C GLY A 240 10.74 12.33 -4.60
N GLY A 241 9.64 13.08 -4.62
CA GLY A 241 8.28 12.57 -4.43
C GLY A 241 7.48 12.47 -5.73
N ASP A 242 6.18 12.22 -5.61
CA ASP A 242 5.23 12.27 -6.71
C ASP A 242 3.81 12.55 -6.18
N VAL A 243 2.81 12.66 -7.06
CA VAL A 243 1.47 13.14 -6.69
C VAL A 243 0.34 12.24 -7.18
N ILE A 244 -0.81 12.36 -6.53
CA ILE A 244 -2.06 11.69 -6.87
C ILE A 244 -3.14 12.78 -7.05
N PRO A 245 -3.42 13.25 -8.26
CA PRO A 245 -4.57 14.10 -8.49
C PRO A 245 -5.86 13.40 -8.09
N SER A 246 -6.66 14.08 -7.24
CA SER A 246 -7.99 13.65 -6.84
C SER A 246 -9.03 14.39 -7.66
N PHE A 247 -9.96 13.64 -8.26
CA PHE A 247 -11.08 14.16 -9.03
C PHE A 247 -12.32 14.21 -8.15
N GLY A 248 -13.04 15.33 -8.14
CA GLY A 248 -14.30 15.44 -7.42
C GLY A 248 -14.22 16.18 -6.08
N GLY A 249 -14.51 15.52 -4.95
CA GLY A 249 -14.64 16.11 -3.60
C GLY A 249 -16.04 16.67 -3.29
N TRP A 250 -16.18 17.44 -2.21
CA TRP A 250 -17.51 17.92 -1.76
C TRP A 250 -18.13 19.00 -2.66
N SER A 251 -17.33 19.95 -3.15
CA SER A 251 -17.84 21.18 -3.82
C SER A 251 -17.41 21.33 -5.28
N GLY A 252 -18.16 22.14 -6.04
CA GLY A 252 -17.88 22.46 -7.43
C GLY A 252 -18.34 21.39 -8.44
N ASN A 253 -18.17 21.68 -9.73
CA ASN A 253 -18.72 20.87 -10.82
C ASN A 253 -17.90 19.58 -11.00
N LYS A 254 -18.54 18.42 -10.84
CA LYS A 254 -17.91 17.10 -10.98
C LYS A 254 -17.78 16.72 -12.45
N LEU A 255 -16.65 16.15 -12.85
CA LEU A 255 -16.50 15.60 -14.21
C LEU A 255 -17.44 14.42 -14.40
N GLU A 256 -17.58 13.62 -13.34
CA GLU A 256 -18.46 12.47 -13.21
C GLU A 256 -19.90 12.84 -13.58
N SER A 257 -20.34 14.06 -13.26
CA SER A 257 -21.67 14.60 -13.57
C SER A 257 -21.71 15.38 -14.89
N SER A 258 -20.61 16.06 -15.26
CA SER A 258 -20.56 16.99 -16.41
C SER A 258 -20.32 16.30 -17.77
N CYS A 259 -19.63 15.16 -17.78
CA CYS A 259 -19.39 14.38 -18.99
C CYS A 259 -20.65 13.64 -19.42
N GLY A 260 -20.97 13.61 -20.71
CA GLY A 260 -22.20 12.97 -21.23
C GLY A 260 -22.13 11.45 -21.24
N SER A 261 -20.93 10.89 -21.39
CA SER A 261 -20.71 9.43 -21.51
C SER A 261 -19.50 8.94 -20.72
N ALA A 262 -19.39 7.62 -20.55
CA ALA A 262 -18.23 6.99 -19.93
C ALA A 262 -16.94 7.19 -20.75
N GLY A 263 -17.05 7.22 -22.08
CA GLY A 263 -15.92 7.49 -22.97
C GLY A 263 -15.40 8.92 -22.82
N GLU A 264 -16.29 9.91 -22.73
CA GLU A 264 -15.92 11.30 -22.46
C GLU A 264 -15.29 11.47 -21.08
N LEU A 265 -15.85 10.83 -20.05
CA LEU A 265 -15.29 10.86 -18.70
C LEU A 265 -13.90 10.21 -18.65
N ALA A 266 -13.71 9.06 -19.30
CA ALA A 266 -12.41 8.41 -19.40
C ALA A 266 -11.39 9.30 -20.12
N ALA A 267 -11.79 9.99 -21.20
CA ALA A 267 -10.93 10.94 -21.91
C ALA A 267 -10.54 12.14 -21.04
N ALA A 268 -11.47 12.65 -20.22
CA ALA A 268 -11.18 13.72 -19.27
C ALA A 268 -10.15 13.28 -18.21
N TYR A 269 -10.32 12.10 -17.61
CA TYR A 269 -9.32 11.53 -16.69
C TYR A 269 -7.97 11.33 -17.39
N GLN A 270 -7.97 10.74 -18.60
CA GLN A 270 -6.75 10.51 -19.38
C GLN A 270 -5.99 11.80 -19.69
N LYS A 271 -6.69 12.91 -19.93
CA LYS A 271 -6.06 14.21 -20.17
C LYS A 271 -5.18 14.65 -19.01
N VAL A 272 -5.61 14.43 -17.76
CA VAL A 272 -4.82 14.75 -16.56
C VAL A 272 -3.70 13.73 -16.36
N ILE A 273 -3.97 12.44 -16.58
CA ILE A 273 -2.95 11.37 -16.54
C ILE A 273 -1.80 11.71 -17.49
N ASN A 274 -2.10 12.09 -18.72
CA ASN A 274 -1.10 12.45 -19.74
C ASN A 274 -0.37 13.75 -19.40
N ALA A 275 -1.08 14.78 -18.93
CA ALA A 275 -0.49 16.06 -18.60
C ALA A 275 0.64 15.96 -17.56
N TYR A 276 0.55 14.97 -16.67
CA TYR A 276 1.49 14.79 -15.58
C TYR A 276 2.25 13.47 -15.59
N GLY A 277 1.97 12.52 -16.50
CA GLY A 277 2.57 11.19 -16.47
C GLY A 277 2.28 10.46 -15.15
N LEU A 278 1.00 10.42 -14.77
CA LEU A 278 0.58 9.96 -13.44
C LEU A 278 0.75 8.44 -13.27
N LYS A 279 1.15 8.04 -12.07
CA LYS A 279 1.17 6.64 -11.62
C LYS A 279 -0.07 6.24 -10.84
N ALA A 280 -0.82 7.24 -10.37
CA ALA A 280 -2.02 7.03 -9.58
C ALA A 280 -3.02 8.17 -9.78
N ILE A 281 -4.29 7.83 -9.65
CA ILE A 281 -5.42 8.78 -9.56
C ILE A 281 -6.33 8.39 -8.41
N ASP A 282 -7.05 9.37 -7.89
CA ASP A 282 -8.09 9.18 -6.89
C ASP A 282 -9.41 9.78 -7.38
N ILE A 283 -10.51 9.04 -7.28
CA ILE A 283 -11.85 9.52 -7.61
C ILE A 283 -12.59 9.73 -6.30
N ASP A 284 -12.67 10.97 -5.86
CA ASP A 284 -13.39 11.39 -4.67
C ASP A 284 -14.84 11.73 -5.07
N ILE A 285 -15.71 10.72 -5.02
CA ILE A 285 -17.08 10.79 -5.53
C ILE A 285 -18.06 10.99 -4.37
N GLU A 286 -18.64 12.20 -4.32
CA GLU A 286 -19.50 12.65 -3.23
C GLU A 286 -20.81 13.27 -3.74
N ALA A 287 -21.74 13.49 -2.81
CA ALA A 287 -23.01 14.20 -3.01
C ALA A 287 -23.78 13.69 -4.25
N ALA A 288 -24.33 14.60 -5.07
CA ALA A 288 -25.15 14.24 -6.21
C ALA A 288 -24.46 13.32 -7.25
N ALA A 289 -23.12 13.33 -7.33
CA ALA A 289 -22.39 12.40 -8.19
C ALA A 289 -22.42 10.98 -7.61
N TYR A 290 -22.30 10.84 -6.29
CA TYR A 290 -22.43 9.55 -5.61
C TYR A 290 -23.87 9.05 -5.61
N ASP A 291 -24.85 9.91 -5.31
CA ASP A 291 -26.26 9.52 -5.14
C ASP A 291 -26.93 9.05 -6.44
N SER A 292 -26.35 9.35 -7.60
CA SER A 292 -26.92 9.01 -8.91
C SER A 292 -26.41 7.66 -9.42
N PRO A 293 -27.28 6.62 -9.51
CA PRO A 293 -26.94 5.33 -10.11
C PRO A 293 -26.30 5.42 -11.50
N THR A 294 -26.76 6.37 -12.30
CA THR A 294 -26.28 6.60 -13.67
C THR A 294 -24.86 7.16 -13.65
N VAL A 295 -24.58 8.10 -12.75
CA VAL A 295 -23.23 8.67 -12.59
C VAL A 295 -22.29 7.61 -12.04
N GLN A 296 -22.69 6.84 -11.02
CA GLN A 296 -21.89 5.72 -10.51
C GLN A 296 -21.49 4.75 -11.62
N GLN A 297 -22.45 4.29 -12.45
CA GLN A 297 -22.17 3.37 -13.54
C GLN A 297 -21.24 3.99 -14.59
N ARG A 298 -21.48 5.25 -14.96
CA ARG A 298 -20.62 5.99 -15.89
C ARG A 298 -19.19 6.09 -15.39
N THR A 299 -18.99 6.38 -14.10
CA THR A 299 -17.67 6.43 -13.46
C THR A 299 -17.00 5.05 -13.49
N VAL A 300 -17.72 3.98 -13.17
CA VAL A 300 -17.20 2.60 -13.25
C VAL A 300 -16.72 2.27 -14.67
N ASP A 301 -17.53 2.53 -15.69
CA ASP A 301 -17.19 2.21 -17.08
C ASP A 301 -16.03 3.07 -17.60
N ALA A 302 -15.96 4.33 -17.18
CA ALA A 302 -14.83 5.20 -17.47
C ALA A 302 -13.53 4.67 -16.86
N LEU A 303 -13.56 4.24 -15.58
CA LEU A 303 -12.40 3.71 -14.89
C LEU A 303 -11.90 2.38 -15.48
N LYS A 304 -12.79 1.54 -16.00
CA LYS A 304 -12.39 0.34 -16.77
C LYS A 304 -11.54 0.74 -17.98
N THR A 305 -11.99 1.76 -18.71
CA THR A 305 -11.26 2.29 -19.88
C THR A 305 -9.91 2.88 -19.47
N VAL A 306 -9.87 3.67 -18.39
CA VAL A 306 -8.61 4.23 -17.86
C VAL A 306 -7.62 3.14 -17.47
N LYS A 307 -8.05 2.10 -16.74
CA LYS A 307 -7.15 0.99 -16.36
C LYS A 307 -6.67 0.19 -17.57
N ALA A 308 -7.53 -0.03 -18.56
CA ALA A 308 -7.14 -0.71 -19.80
C ALA A 308 -6.09 0.08 -20.59
N ASN A 309 -6.23 1.41 -20.64
CA ASN A 309 -5.31 2.29 -21.38
C ASN A 309 -3.98 2.55 -20.67
N ASN A 310 -3.92 2.36 -19.35
CA ASN A 310 -2.73 2.68 -18.55
C ASN A 310 -2.32 1.48 -17.67
N PRO A 311 -1.69 0.45 -18.26
CA PRO A 311 -1.18 -0.69 -17.49
C PRO A 311 -0.26 -0.21 -16.36
N GLY A 312 -0.60 -0.58 -15.12
CA GLY A 312 0.17 -0.20 -13.92
C GLY A 312 -0.30 1.06 -13.20
N ILE A 313 -1.27 1.81 -13.74
CA ILE A 313 -1.86 2.94 -13.00
C ILE A 313 -2.62 2.43 -11.76
N LYS A 314 -2.41 3.11 -10.64
CA LYS A 314 -3.18 2.90 -9.41
C LYS A 314 -4.46 3.73 -9.44
N VAL A 315 -5.59 3.09 -9.15
CA VAL A 315 -6.89 3.77 -9.06
C VAL A 315 -7.42 3.64 -7.66
N TYR A 316 -7.65 4.78 -7.02
CA TYR A 316 -8.34 4.88 -5.73
C TYR A 316 -9.73 5.47 -5.95
N VAL A 317 -10.70 4.99 -5.19
CA VAL A 317 -12.06 5.54 -5.18
C VAL A 317 -12.39 5.90 -3.73
N THR A 318 -12.54 7.18 -3.47
CA THR A 318 -12.80 7.77 -2.15
C THR A 318 -14.27 8.23 -2.08
N PHE A 319 -14.96 7.89 -0.99
CA PHE A 319 -16.39 8.20 -0.81
C PHE A 319 -16.79 8.20 0.67
N GLY A 320 -17.94 8.80 0.96
CA GLY A 320 -18.50 8.86 2.32
C GLY A 320 -18.85 7.48 2.91
N THR A 321 -19.01 7.43 4.23
CA THR A 321 -19.38 6.21 4.95
C THR A 321 -20.26 6.51 6.14
N GLY A 322 -21.08 5.54 6.56
CA GLY A 322 -21.66 5.53 7.89
C GLY A 322 -20.71 4.94 8.92
N GLN A 323 -21.10 4.96 10.20
CA GLN A 323 -20.32 4.39 11.31
C GLN A 323 -20.15 2.86 11.24
N ASN A 324 -20.93 2.19 10.41
CA ASN A 324 -20.88 0.73 10.18
C ASN A 324 -20.34 0.37 8.79
N GLY A 325 -19.70 1.31 8.10
CA GLY A 325 -19.27 1.17 6.72
C GLY A 325 -20.20 1.89 5.74
N PRO A 326 -19.82 1.90 4.46
CA PRO A 326 -20.59 2.54 3.41
C PRO A 326 -21.76 1.65 2.98
N ASP A 327 -22.66 2.20 2.16
CA ASP A 327 -23.53 1.35 1.36
C ASP A 327 -22.72 0.56 0.30
N SER A 328 -23.38 -0.40 -0.36
CA SER A 328 -22.73 -1.30 -1.31
C SER A 328 -22.97 -0.96 -2.78
N SER A 329 -23.63 0.17 -3.09
CA SER A 329 -24.12 0.47 -4.44
C SER A 329 -22.98 0.62 -5.45
N LEU A 330 -22.02 1.51 -5.19
CA LEU A 330 -20.90 1.77 -6.08
C LEU A 330 -19.96 0.57 -6.21
N ILE A 331 -19.60 -0.05 -5.07
CA ILE A 331 -18.74 -1.25 -5.01
C ILE A 331 -19.39 -2.40 -5.80
N GLY A 332 -20.69 -2.63 -5.60
CA GLY A 332 -21.45 -3.66 -6.29
C GLY A 332 -21.51 -3.44 -7.80
N ARG A 333 -21.74 -2.20 -8.27
CA ARG A 333 -21.70 -1.86 -9.70
C ARG A 333 -20.33 -2.14 -10.31
N ALA A 334 -19.26 -1.75 -9.61
CA ALA A 334 -17.90 -1.99 -10.06
C ALA A 334 -17.61 -3.49 -10.18
N ALA A 335 -17.94 -4.28 -9.16
CA ALA A 335 -17.77 -5.73 -9.17
C ALA A 335 -18.57 -6.40 -10.31
N ASN A 336 -19.85 -6.05 -10.47
CA ASN A 336 -20.71 -6.56 -11.55
C ASN A 336 -20.21 -6.19 -12.94
N SER A 337 -19.55 -5.03 -13.06
CA SER A 337 -18.94 -4.57 -14.31
C SER A 337 -17.53 -5.16 -14.55
N GLY A 338 -16.98 -5.92 -13.60
CA GLY A 338 -15.63 -6.48 -13.66
C GLY A 338 -14.52 -5.46 -13.41
N LEU A 339 -14.83 -4.27 -12.87
CA LEU A 339 -13.82 -3.29 -12.46
C LEU A 339 -13.23 -3.70 -11.12
N THR A 340 -11.90 -3.80 -11.05
CA THR A 340 -11.14 -3.80 -9.80
C THR A 340 -10.36 -2.50 -9.65
N VAL A 341 -10.29 -1.99 -8.43
CA VAL A 341 -9.50 -0.80 -8.06
C VAL A 341 -8.40 -1.19 -7.08
N ASP A 342 -7.43 -0.31 -6.91
CA ASP A 342 -6.30 -0.55 -6.02
C ASP A 342 -6.68 -0.23 -4.56
N SER A 343 -7.62 0.68 -4.33
CA SER A 343 -8.27 0.83 -3.02
C SER A 343 -9.68 1.41 -3.16
N TRP A 344 -10.63 0.81 -2.45
CA TRP A 344 -11.86 1.47 -2.01
C TRP A 344 -11.57 2.19 -0.70
N THR A 345 -11.73 3.51 -0.66
CA THR A 345 -11.33 4.34 0.48
C THR A 345 -12.55 5.05 1.05
N ILE A 346 -12.78 4.90 2.36
CA ILE A 346 -13.87 5.61 3.05
C ILE A 346 -13.37 6.90 3.68
N MET A 347 -14.29 7.85 3.83
CA MET A 347 -14.12 9.09 4.62
C MET A 347 -14.88 9.01 5.95
N PRO A 348 -14.28 8.44 7.02
CA PRO A 348 -14.93 8.24 8.32
C PRO A 348 -14.91 9.52 9.17
N PHE A 349 -15.47 10.58 8.61
CA PHE A 349 -15.68 11.87 9.26
C PHE A 349 -16.95 12.49 8.69
N ASN A 350 -17.51 13.46 9.40
CA ASN A 350 -18.83 14.02 9.12
C ASN A 350 -19.94 12.96 9.07
N PHE A 351 -19.80 11.89 9.85
CA PHE A 351 -20.69 10.70 9.82
C PHE A 351 -21.49 10.48 11.13
N GLY A 352 -21.56 11.51 11.97
CA GLY A 352 -22.35 11.50 13.21
C GLY A 352 -21.61 11.00 14.45
N GLY A 353 -20.28 11.15 14.49
CA GLY A 353 -19.41 10.68 15.56
C GLY A 353 -19.16 11.67 16.71
N ALA A 354 -19.87 12.81 16.75
CA ALA A 354 -19.57 13.88 17.70
C ALA A 354 -19.68 13.38 19.16
N GLY A 355 -18.65 13.69 19.97
CA GLY A 355 -18.55 13.24 21.36
C GLY A 355 -18.13 11.76 21.55
N GLN A 356 -17.85 11.03 20.47
CA GLN A 356 -17.42 9.64 20.53
C GLN A 356 -15.91 9.50 20.23
N ASN A 357 -15.36 8.30 20.48
CA ASN A 357 -13.97 7.99 20.11
C ASN A 357 -13.86 7.77 18.60
N MET A 358 -13.28 8.75 17.89
CA MET A 358 -13.22 8.74 16.43
C MET A 358 -12.28 7.68 15.86
N GLY A 359 -11.23 7.28 16.59
CA GLY A 359 -10.36 6.18 16.19
C GLY A 359 -11.10 4.85 16.13
N GLN A 360 -11.87 4.52 17.17
CA GLN A 360 -12.66 3.29 17.23
C GLN A 360 -13.83 3.30 16.24
N LEU A 361 -14.52 4.44 16.08
CA LEU A 361 -15.56 4.57 15.07
C LEU A 361 -15.01 4.42 13.65
N THR A 362 -13.83 4.96 13.37
CA THR A 362 -13.15 4.77 12.09
C THR A 362 -12.84 3.29 11.82
N VAL A 363 -12.30 2.58 12.82
CA VAL A 363 -12.03 1.13 12.69
C VAL A 363 -13.30 0.35 12.42
N ARG A 364 -14.40 0.68 13.12
CA ARG A 364 -15.72 0.06 12.90
C ARG A 364 -16.23 0.29 11.47
N ALA A 365 -16.13 1.52 10.97
CA ALA A 365 -16.51 1.84 9.60
C ALA A 365 -15.65 1.09 8.58
N ALA A 366 -14.34 0.96 8.84
CA ALA A 366 -13.42 0.21 7.98
C ALA A 366 -13.73 -1.29 7.91
N GLU A 367 -14.17 -1.92 9.01
CA GLU A 367 -14.65 -3.30 9.00
C GLU A 367 -15.91 -3.48 8.14
N GLY A 368 -16.81 -2.50 8.17
CA GLY A 368 -17.97 -2.45 7.31
C GLY A 368 -17.61 -2.36 5.83
N LEU A 369 -16.69 -1.45 5.48
CA LEU A 369 -16.14 -1.35 4.13
C LEU A 369 -15.50 -2.66 3.68
N LYS A 370 -14.65 -3.28 4.51
CA LYS A 370 -14.03 -4.57 4.19
C LYS A 370 -15.10 -5.62 3.88
N THR A 371 -16.18 -5.66 4.65
CA THR A 371 -17.28 -6.59 4.44
C THR A 371 -17.99 -6.34 3.11
N ALA A 372 -18.23 -5.08 2.75
CA ALA A 372 -18.82 -4.73 1.46
C ALA A 372 -17.93 -5.17 0.28
N VAL A 373 -16.62 -4.90 0.35
CA VAL A 373 -15.65 -5.32 -0.68
C VAL A 373 -15.55 -6.85 -0.76
N LYS A 374 -15.45 -7.52 0.38
CA LYS A 374 -15.42 -8.99 0.46
C LYS A 374 -16.61 -9.62 -0.26
N ASN A 375 -17.81 -9.14 0.07
CA ASN A 375 -19.04 -9.71 -0.48
C ASN A 375 -19.20 -9.42 -1.96
N ALA A 376 -18.83 -8.22 -2.42
CA ALA A 376 -18.96 -7.84 -3.82
C ALA A 376 -18.02 -8.64 -4.74
N TYR A 377 -16.81 -8.95 -4.28
CA TYR A 377 -15.78 -9.58 -5.11
C TYR A 377 -15.49 -11.06 -4.77
N GLY A 378 -16.14 -11.62 -3.75
CA GLY A 378 -15.90 -13.00 -3.30
C GLY A 378 -14.49 -13.20 -2.71
N TYR A 379 -13.90 -12.15 -2.14
CA TYR A 379 -12.55 -12.17 -1.60
C TYR A 379 -12.46 -12.89 -0.24
N SER A 380 -11.24 -13.30 0.14
CA SER A 380 -10.92 -13.58 1.54
C SER A 380 -10.91 -12.29 2.37
N ASP A 381 -10.89 -12.40 3.70
CA ASP A 381 -10.78 -11.21 4.56
C ASP A 381 -9.47 -10.43 4.31
N ASP A 382 -8.33 -11.13 4.20
CA ASP A 382 -7.03 -10.50 3.93
C ASP A 382 -7.00 -9.79 2.56
N GLN A 383 -7.53 -10.45 1.53
CA GLN A 383 -7.67 -9.84 0.20
C GLN A 383 -8.54 -8.57 0.27
N ALA A 384 -9.65 -8.61 1.00
CA ALA A 384 -10.52 -7.45 1.13
C ALA A 384 -9.83 -6.31 1.91
N TYR A 385 -9.12 -6.57 3.00
CA TYR A 385 -8.35 -5.55 3.71
C TYR A 385 -7.29 -4.88 2.81
N ARG A 386 -6.57 -5.67 2.02
CA ARG A 386 -5.56 -5.17 1.06
C ARG A 386 -6.16 -4.43 -0.14
N ARG A 387 -7.48 -4.27 -0.19
CA ARG A 387 -8.22 -3.51 -1.22
C ARG A 387 -9.01 -2.35 -0.61
N THR A 388 -8.85 -2.09 0.68
CA THR A 388 -9.53 -0.99 1.38
C THR A 388 -8.57 0.06 1.88
N GLY A 389 -9.11 1.23 2.19
CA GLY A 389 -8.33 2.37 2.65
C GLY A 389 -9.17 3.32 3.50
N ILE A 390 -8.46 4.22 4.19
CA ILE A 390 -9.05 5.22 5.08
C ILE A 390 -8.53 6.59 4.67
N SER A 391 -9.45 7.53 4.43
CA SER A 391 -9.19 8.97 4.30
C SER A 391 -9.81 9.67 5.50
N SER A 392 -9.09 9.86 6.60
CA SER A 392 -9.66 10.50 7.80
C SER A 392 -9.72 12.04 7.64
N MET A 393 -10.16 12.77 8.67
CA MET A 393 -10.05 14.22 8.74
C MET A 393 -9.37 14.59 10.07
N ASN A 394 -8.30 15.38 10.05
CA ASN A 394 -7.51 15.65 11.26
C ASN A 394 -8.12 16.78 12.11
N GLY A 395 -8.34 16.59 13.40
CA GLY A 395 -8.87 17.62 14.28
C GLY A 395 -10.39 17.74 14.24
N ILE A 396 -10.90 18.96 14.38
CA ILE A 396 -12.34 19.26 14.42
C ILE A 396 -12.92 19.18 13.01
N THR A 397 -13.97 18.38 12.82
CA THR A 397 -14.66 18.21 11.54
C THR A 397 -15.83 19.20 11.41
N ASP A 398 -16.44 19.27 10.23
CA ASP A 398 -17.59 20.17 9.97
C ASP A 398 -18.81 19.82 10.84
N ASN A 399 -18.93 18.55 11.23
CA ASN A 399 -19.96 18.05 12.14
C ASN A 399 -19.52 18.04 13.62
N ASN A 400 -18.49 18.82 13.97
CA ASN A 400 -17.98 18.98 15.33
C ASN A 400 -17.52 17.65 15.97
N GLU A 401 -17.06 16.70 15.14
CA GLU A 401 -16.35 15.52 15.62
C GLU A 401 -14.90 15.92 15.94
N THR A 402 -14.31 15.34 16.97
CA THR A 402 -12.93 15.66 17.38
C THR A 402 -12.03 14.47 17.09
N VAL A 403 -11.25 14.56 16.01
CA VAL A 403 -10.29 13.53 15.62
C VAL A 403 -8.90 13.92 16.08
N THR A 404 -8.38 13.21 17.08
CA THR A 404 -7.10 13.55 17.73
C THR A 404 -5.91 12.81 17.10
N VAL A 405 -4.69 13.22 17.46
CA VAL A 405 -3.47 12.48 17.09
C VAL A 405 -3.49 11.05 17.67
N ALA A 406 -4.14 10.84 18.82
CA ALA A 406 -4.30 9.50 19.39
C ALA A 406 -5.21 8.61 18.53
N ASP A 407 -6.29 9.17 17.98
CA ASP A 407 -7.17 8.46 17.03
C ASP A 407 -6.40 8.05 15.78
N PHE A 408 -5.54 8.92 15.24
CA PHE A 408 -4.67 8.57 14.12
C PHE A 408 -3.70 7.43 14.46
N ARG A 409 -3.21 7.33 15.69
CA ARG A 409 -2.38 6.17 16.12
C ARG A 409 -3.20 4.88 16.16
N THR A 410 -4.46 4.96 16.60
CA THR A 410 -5.39 3.81 16.54
C THR A 410 -5.63 3.38 15.09
N ILE A 411 -5.88 4.33 14.19
CA ILE A 411 -6.09 4.06 12.77
C ILE A 411 -4.83 3.47 12.13
N LEU A 412 -3.64 4.02 12.43
CA LEU A 412 -2.36 3.47 11.96
C LEU A 412 -2.15 2.03 12.40
N ALA A 413 -2.36 1.73 13.68
CA ALA A 413 -2.16 0.39 14.23
C ALA A 413 -3.09 -0.63 13.54
N TYR A 414 -4.36 -0.25 13.32
CA TYR A 414 -5.29 -1.03 12.54
C TYR A 414 -4.81 -1.23 11.10
N ALA A 415 -4.39 -0.15 10.44
CA ALA A 415 -3.93 -0.21 9.06
C ALA A 415 -2.70 -1.12 8.88
N GLN A 416 -1.72 -1.03 9.79
CA GLN A 416 -0.53 -1.90 9.83
C GLN A 416 -0.91 -3.36 10.08
N GLN A 417 -1.82 -3.63 11.01
CA GLN A 417 -2.26 -4.99 11.31
C GLN A 417 -2.99 -5.63 10.11
N ARG A 418 -3.71 -4.83 9.32
CA ARG A 418 -4.58 -5.30 8.24
C ARG A 418 -3.99 -5.13 6.85
N HIS A 419 -2.83 -4.50 6.72
CA HIS A 419 -2.17 -4.25 5.44
C HIS A 419 -3.05 -3.48 4.44
N LEU A 420 -3.68 -2.39 4.89
CA LEU A 420 -4.58 -1.60 4.05
C LEU A 420 -3.88 -1.01 2.82
N ALA A 421 -4.61 -0.87 1.73
CA ALA A 421 -4.06 -0.30 0.48
C ALA A 421 -3.82 1.20 0.52
N ARG A 422 -4.47 1.95 1.42
CA ARG A 422 -4.38 3.41 1.44
C ARG A 422 -4.67 3.97 2.82
N LEU A 423 -3.84 4.91 3.24
CA LEU A 423 -4.01 5.67 4.46
C LEU A 423 -3.73 7.15 4.17
N THR A 424 -4.78 7.95 4.10
CA THR A 424 -4.71 9.38 3.79
C THR A 424 -5.63 10.17 4.74
N PHE A 425 -5.62 11.50 4.62
CA PHE A 425 -6.53 12.34 5.36
C PHE A 425 -6.69 13.73 4.75
N TRP A 426 -7.80 14.36 5.08
CA TRP A 426 -8.08 15.78 4.91
C TRP A 426 -7.68 16.57 6.17
N SER A 427 -6.65 17.41 6.17
CA SER A 427 -5.66 17.63 5.11
C SER A 427 -4.35 18.16 5.71
N VAL A 428 -3.28 18.12 4.93
CA VAL A 428 -1.98 18.70 5.31
C VAL A 428 -2.10 20.20 5.58
N ASN A 429 -3.00 20.90 4.89
CA ASN A 429 -3.29 22.32 5.15
C ASN A 429 -3.58 22.57 6.64
N ARG A 430 -4.30 21.64 7.27
CA ARG A 430 -4.80 21.74 8.64
C ARG A 430 -3.85 21.18 9.70
N ASP A 431 -2.77 20.51 9.30
CA ASP A 431 -1.89 19.75 10.21
C ASP A 431 -0.92 20.65 11.00
N ARG A 432 -1.49 21.58 11.78
CA ARG A 432 -0.77 22.52 12.65
C ARG A 432 -1.66 23.03 13.79
N PRO A 433 -1.06 23.50 14.91
CA PRO A 433 -1.81 24.17 15.98
C PRO A 433 -2.51 25.43 15.48
N CYS A 434 -3.67 25.74 16.06
CA CYS A 434 -4.34 27.00 15.80
C CYS A 434 -3.67 28.15 16.57
N THR A 435 -3.29 29.21 15.85
CA THR A 435 -2.79 30.48 16.42
C THR A 435 -3.80 31.62 16.21
N GLY A 436 -4.99 31.30 15.68
CA GLY A 436 -6.02 32.18 15.15
C GLY A 436 -6.56 31.61 13.82
N GLY A 437 -7.80 31.91 13.43
CA GLY A 437 -8.45 31.36 12.22
C GLY A 437 -9.38 30.15 12.48
N GLY A 438 -10.15 29.76 11.47
CA GLY A 438 -11.11 28.65 11.54
C GLY A 438 -10.50 27.27 11.27
N ALA A 439 -11.31 26.23 11.47
CA ALA A 439 -10.93 24.81 11.34
C ALA A 439 -10.37 24.44 9.95
N ASP A 440 -10.47 25.30 8.95
CA ASP A 440 -9.92 25.12 7.61
C ASP A 440 -8.39 25.34 7.50
N THR A 441 -7.80 26.05 8.44
CA THR A 441 -6.36 26.44 8.39
C THR A 441 -5.50 25.76 9.44
N CYS A 442 -6.13 25.07 10.38
CA CYS A 442 -5.51 24.36 11.49
C CYS A 442 -6.50 23.30 12.01
N SER A 443 -6.04 22.34 12.80
CA SER A 443 -6.87 21.21 13.21
C SER A 443 -7.85 21.53 14.34
N GLY A 444 -7.63 22.59 15.12
CA GLY A 444 -8.44 22.89 16.29
C GLY A 444 -8.18 21.99 17.50
N VAL A 445 -7.19 21.09 17.43
CA VAL A 445 -6.83 20.19 18.54
C VAL A 445 -5.36 20.36 18.97
N SER A 446 -5.03 19.85 20.15
CA SER A 446 -3.65 19.84 20.63
C SER A 446 -2.77 18.95 19.75
N GLN A 447 -1.73 19.55 19.16
CA GLN A 447 -0.74 18.89 18.33
C GLN A 447 0.54 19.73 18.24
N GLN A 448 1.59 19.17 17.66
CA GLN A 448 2.69 19.92 17.03
C GLN A 448 2.49 19.98 15.52
N PRO A 449 3.15 20.91 14.79
CA PRO A 449 3.09 20.95 13.33
C PRO A 449 3.47 19.60 12.72
N TRP A 450 2.61 19.09 11.83
CA TRP A 450 2.79 17.84 11.08
C TRP A 450 2.65 16.53 11.88
N ASP A 451 2.05 16.56 13.08
CA ASP A 451 1.89 15.35 13.90
C ASP A 451 1.03 14.28 13.21
N PHE A 452 -0.08 14.68 12.59
CA PHE A 452 -0.98 13.72 11.93
C PHE A 452 -0.28 13.04 10.74
N THR A 453 0.42 13.84 9.93
CA THR A 453 1.26 13.36 8.83
C THR A 453 2.37 12.44 9.33
N ARG A 454 3.08 12.80 10.42
CA ARG A 454 4.13 11.94 11.03
C ARG A 454 3.62 10.61 11.55
N VAL A 455 2.39 10.57 12.08
CA VAL A 455 1.78 9.31 12.51
C VAL A 455 1.58 8.41 11.29
N PHE A 456 0.85 8.87 10.27
CA PHE A 456 0.60 8.03 9.10
C PHE A 456 1.87 7.70 8.30
N ALA A 457 2.88 8.56 8.29
CA ALA A 457 4.18 8.28 7.66
C ALA A 457 4.90 7.04 8.21
N GLN A 458 4.51 6.54 9.39
CA GLN A 458 5.04 5.30 9.98
C GLN A 458 4.40 4.03 9.37
N TYR A 459 3.38 4.17 8.52
CA TYR A 459 2.78 3.04 7.82
C TYR A 459 3.78 2.44 6.82
N ASN A 460 4.02 1.13 6.93
CA ASN A 460 5.05 0.42 6.19
C ASN A 460 4.51 -0.78 5.39
N GLY A 461 3.19 -0.92 5.26
CA GLY A 461 2.55 -2.03 4.55
C GLY A 461 2.07 -3.10 5.50
#